data_AF-A0A7S2UM75-F1
#
_entry.id   AF-A0A7S2UM75-F1
#
_cell.length_a   1.000
_cell.length_b   1.000
_cell.length_c   1.000
_cell.angle_alpha   90.00
_cell.angle_beta   90.00
_cell.angle_gamma   90.00
#
_symmetry.space_group_name_H-M   'P 1'
#
loop_
_entity.id
_entity.type
_entity.pdbx_description
1 polymer ?
#
loop_
_entity_poly.entity_id
_entity_poly.type
_entity_poly.pdbx_seq_one_letter_code
_entity_poly.pdbx_strand_id
1 'polypeptide(L)'
;KGLDALYEALASTKVQDGKASVEADRQHILALVEAQDGGYMATNVLVNMRLRAWVRSVLEDLVKKKGTKVETQGRTEADQLAYARFCSKVGSVFYSNGEYDAALVEYRKALAI
;
A
#
# COMPACT_ATOMS: atom_id res chain seq x y z
N LYS A 1 9.01 9.51 2.39
CA LYS A 1 9.47 8.81 3.61
C LYS A 1 8.32 8.08 4.28
N GLY A 2 7.24 8.75 4.71
CA GLY A 2 6.14 8.06 5.42
C GLY A 2 5.44 6.94 4.63
N LEU A 3 5.05 7.20 3.37
CA LEU A 3 4.32 6.20 2.58
C LEU A 3 5.19 5.01 2.16
N ASP A 4 6.46 5.27 1.84
CA ASP A 4 7.44 4.22 1.50
C ASP A 4 7.66 3.29 2.71
N ALA A 5 7.90 3.88 3.88
CA ALA A 5 8.09 3.14 5.13
C ALA A 5 6.84 2.33 5.53
N LEU A 6 5.63 2.85 5.30
CA LEU A 6 4.39 2.10 5.51
C LEU A 6 4.32 0.88 4.60
N TYR A 7 4.64 1.04 3.30
CA TYR A 7 4.60 -0.05 2.33
C TYR A 7 5.63 -1.15 2.66
N GLU A 8 6.83 -0.74 3.07
CA GLU A 8 7.89 -1.65 3.54
C GLU A 8 7.49 -2.38 4.83
N ALA A 9 6.92 -1.67 5.82
CA ALA A 9 6.47 -2.29 7.05
C ALA A 9 5.44 -3.39 6.76
N LEU A 10 4.45 -3.11 5.92
CA LEU A 10 3.40 -4.07 5.55
C LEU A 10 3.97 -5.27 4.78
N ALA A 11 5.00 -5.07 3.97
CA ALA A 11 5.72 -6.14 3.28
C ALA A 11 6.45 -7.11 4.20
N SER A 12 6.79 -6.65 5.40
CA SER A 12 7.58 -7.39 6.39
C SER A 12 6.74 -7.93 7.55
N THR A 13 5.41 -7.80 7.48
CA THR A 13 4.51 -8.31 8.52
C THR A 13 4.69 -9.82 8.68
N LYS A 14 4.72 -10.24 9.94
CA LYS A 14 4.84 -11.64 10.35
C LYS A 14 3.68 -11.98 11.27
N VAL A 15 2.81 -12.88 10.84
CA VAL A 15 1.62 -13.28 11.61
C VAL A 15 2.00 -13.91 12.95
N GLN A 16 3.16 -14.59 13.03
CA GLN A 16 3.66 -15.20 14.26
C GLN A 16 4.09 -14.20 15.34
N ASP A 17 4.33 -12.94 14.96
CA ASP A 17 4.66 -11.86 15.90
C ASP A 17 3.39 -11.16 16.43
N GLY A 18 2.20 -11.62 16.01
CA GLY A 18 0.92 -11.09 16.41
C GLY A 18 0.64 -11.25 17.91
N LYS A 19 -0.04 -10.26 18.49
CA LYS A 19 -0.51 -10.28 19.88
C LYS A 19 -2.01 -10.56 19.90
N ALA A 20 -2.46 -11.38 20.85
CA ALA A 20 -3.88 -11.61 21.10
C ALA A 20 -4.23 -11.18 22.53
N SER A 21 -5.50 -10.88 22.77
CA SER A 21 -6.03 -10.63 24.12
C SER A 21 -5.98 -11.88 25.01
N VAL A 22 -6.03 -13.07 24.40
CA VAL A 22 -5.96 -14.36 25.07
C VAL A 22 -4.76 -15.15 24.52
N GLU A 23 -3.79 -15.44 25.40
CA GLU A 23 -2.54 -16.11 24.99
C GLU A 23 -2.77 -17.55 24.52
N ALA A 24 -3.73 -18.27 25.13
CA ALA A 24 -4.10 -19.62 24.69
C ALA A 24 -4.63 -19.63 23.25
N ASP A 25 -5.50 -18.67 22.89
CA ASP A 25 -6.03 -18.55 21.54
C ASP A 25 -4.93 -18.21 20.54
N ARG A 26 -3.98 -17.33 20.93
CA ARG A 26 -2.79 -17.05 20.10
C ARG A 26 -2.05 -18.34 19.77
N GLN A 27 -1.74 -19.15 20.78
CA GLN A 27 -0.98 -20.38 20.61
C GLN A 27 -1.73 -21.37 19.72
N HIS A 28 -3.05 -21.56 19.93
CA HIS A 28 -3.85 -22.45 19.11
C HIS A 28 -3.93 -21.99 17.65
N ILE A 29 -4.17 -20.70 17.40
CA ILE A 29 -4.23 -20.16 16.04
C ILE A 29 -2.87 -20.31 15.34
N LEU A 30 -1.78 -19.99 16.03
CA LEU A 30 -0.43 -20.11 15.46
C LEU A 30 -0.05 -21.57 15.17
N ALA A 31 -0.44 -22.52 16.03
CA ALA A 31 -0.25 -23.94 15.77
C ALA A 31 -1.02 -24.40 14.52
N LEU A 32 -2.24 -23.91 14.29
CA LEU A 32 -3.00 -24.18 13.06
C LEU A 32 -2.30 -23.61 11.82
N VAL A 33 -1.76 -22.39 11.92
CA VAL A 33 -1.00 -21.73 10.84
C VAL A 33 0.31 -22.45 10.53
N GLU A 34 0.97 -23.02 11.53
CA GLU A 34 2.22 -23.77 11.36
C GLU A 34 1.98 -25.16 10.75
N ALA A 35 0.88 -25.81 11.10
CA ALA A 35 0.56 -27.17 10.65
C ALA A 35 0.07 -27.27 9.20
N GLN A 36 -0.45 -26.18 8.62
CA GLN A 36 -0.87 -26.15 7.21
C GLN A 36 0.32 -26.10 6.24
N ASP A 37 0.09 -26.46 4.98
CA ASP A 37 1.12 -26.46 3.95
C ASP A 37 1.75 -25.07 3.77
N GLY A 38 3.09 -25.02 3.72
CA GLY A 38 3.87 -23.78 3.67
C GLY A 38 3.88 -22.94 4.96
N GLY A 39 3.12 -23.33 6.00
CA GLY A 39 3.19 -22.77 7.34
C GLY A 39 3.11 -21.24 7.43
N TYR A 40 3.97 -20.65 8.27
CA TYR A 40 4.11 -19.20 8.40
C TYR A 40 4.60 -18.53 7.11
N MET A 41 5.45 -19.19 6.31
CA MET A 41 6.01 -18.58 5.11
C MET A 41 4.90 -18.27 4.10
N ALA A 42 4.10 -19.29 3.74
CA ALA A 42 2.99 -19.11 2.80
C ALA A 42 1.96 -18.12 3.33
N THR A 43 1.64 -18.19 4.62
CA THR A 43 0.69 -17.27 5.26
C THR A 43 1.16 -15.82 5.21
N ASN A 44 2.42 -15.57 5.56
CA ASN A 44 2.99 -14.22 5.53
C ASN A 44 3.02 -13.66 4.11
N VAL A 45 3.35 -14.48 3.11
CA VAL A 45 3.29 -14.07 1.69
C VAL A 45 1.87 -13.61 1.33
N LEU A 46 0.84 -14.40 1.67
CA LEU A 46 -0.55 -14.07 1.36
C LEU A 46 -1.04 -12.83 2.10
N VAL A 47 -0.74 -12.71 3.41
CA VAL A 47 -1.10 -11.54 4.21
C VAL A 47 -0.44 -10.28 3.66
N ASN A 48 0.86 -10.32 3.39
CA ASN A 48 1.60 -9.17 2.90
C ASN A 48 1.13 -8.76 1.49
N MET A 49 0.81 -9.74 0.63
CA MET A 49 0.17 -9.49 -0.66
C MET A 49 -1.19 -8.79 -0.50
N ARG A 50 -2.03 -9.25 0.43
CA ARG A 50 -3.37 -8.68 0.64
C ARG A 50 -3.32 -7.26 1.22
N LEU A 51 -2.43 -7.03 2.18
CA LEU A 51 -2.20 -5.70 2.77
C LEU A 51 -1.72 -4.71 1.72
N ARG A 52 -0.76 -5.09 0.87
CA ARG A 52 -0.28 -4.25 -0.24
C ARG A 52 -1.40 -3.93 -1.23
N ALA A 53 -2.18 -4.93 -1.63
CA ALA A 53 -3.32 -4.73 -2.53
C ALA A 53 -4.35 -3.75 -1.96
N TRP A 54 -4.62 -3.82 -0.65
CA TRP A 54 -5.51 -2.87 0.02
C TRP A 54 -4.92 -1.45 0.08
N VAL A 55 -3.64 -1.29 0.44
CA VAL A 55 -3.01 0.05 0.43
C VAL A 55 -2.99 0.63 -0.98
N ARG A 56 -2.74 -0.19 -2.00
CA ARG A 56 -2.85 0.24 -3.40
C ARG A 56 -4.23 0.83 -3.70
N SER A 57 -5.32 0.13 -3.37
CA SER A 57 -6.66 0.65 -3.65
C SER A 57 -6.93 1.97 -2.92
N VAL A 58 -6.47 2.11 -1.68
CA VAL A 58 -6.57 3.38 -0.93
C VAL A 58 -5.81 4.50 -1.63
N LEU A 59 -4.59 4.25 -2.12
CA LEU A 59 -3.80 5.25 -2.83
C LEU A 59 -4.45 5.65 -4.17
N GLU A 60 -4.95 4.69 -4.93
CA GLU A 60 -5.67 4.95 -6.18
C GLU A 60 -6.91 5.81 -5.94
N ASP A 61 -7.69 5.52 -4.89
CA ASP A 61 -8.86 6.31 -4.52
C ASP A 61 -8.49 7.73 -4.07
N LEU A 62 -7.39 7.89 -3.34
CA LEU A 62 -6.88 9.21 -2.95
C LEU A 62 -6.39 10.02 -4.14
N VAL A 63 -5.71 9.39 -5.11
CA VAL A 63 -5.31 10.03 -6.37
C VAL A 63 -6.56 10.49 -7.11
N LYS A 64 -7.53 9.60 -7.35
CA LYS A 64 -8.78 9.93 -8.05
C LYS A 64 -9.50 11.10 -7.37
N LYS A 65 -9.64 11.06 -6.04
CA LYS A 65 -10.31 12.10 -5.26
C LYS A 65 -9.57 13.45 -5.31
N LYS A 66 -8.24 13.45 -5.36
CA LYS A 66 -7.46 14.68 -5.53
C LYS A 66 -7.54 15.20 -6.97
N GLY A 67 -7.49 14.32 -7.97
CA GLY A 67 -7.63 14.69 -9.38
C GLY A 67 -8.96 15.37 -9.67
N THR A 68 -10.08 14.79 -9.21
CA THR A 68 -11.40 15.40 -9.37
C THR A 68 -11.51 16.75 -8.68
N LYS A 69 -10.86 16.94 -7.52
CA LYS A 69 -10.78 18.25 -6.87
C LYS A 69 -9.98 19.25 -7.68
N VAL A 70 -8.87 18.86 -8.31
CA VAL A 70 -8.10 19.76 -9.17
C VAL A 70 -8.93 20.18 -10.39
N GLU A 71 -9.61 19.23 -11.04
CA GLU A 71 -10.47 19.50 -12.20
C GLU A 71 -11.67 20.41 -11.87
N THR A 72 -12.29 20.22 -10.71
CA THR A 72 -13.53 20.92 -10.34
C THR A 72 -13.30 22.20 -9.51
N GLN A 73 -12.22 22.27 -8.73
CA GLN A 73 -11.99 23.30 -7.71
C GLN A 73 -10.56 23.87 -7.73
N GLY A 74 -9.56 23.09 -8.12
CA GLY A 74 -8.14 23.48 -8.14
C GLY A 74 -7.79 24.32 -9.35
N ARG A 75 -8.18 25.59 -9.30
CA ARG A 75 -7.84 26.58 -10.35
C ARG A 75 -6.44 27.15 -10.21
N THR A 76 -5.77 26.94 -9.07
CA THR A 76 -4.45 27.52 -8.82
C THR A 76 -3.34 26.58 -9.28
N GLU A 77 -2.28 27.17 -9.83
CA GLU A 77 -1.05 26.46 -10.19
C GLU A 77 -0.48 25.70 -8.97
N ALA A 78 -0.64 26.23 -7.76
CA ALA A 78 -0.19 25.58 -6.54
C ALA A 78 -0.93 24.25 -6.26
N ASP A 79 -2.23 24.18 -6.50
CA ASP A 79 -3.04 22.96 -6.33
C ASP A 79 -2.67 21.89 -7.35
N GLN A 80 -2.48 22.32 -8.60
CA GLN A 80 -2.02 21.48 -9.70
C GLN A 80 -0.64 20.89 -9.40
N LEU A 81 0.34 21.73 -9.03
CA LEU A 81 1.68 21.28 -8.64
C LEU A 81 1.65 20.35 -7.41
N ALA A 82 0.77 20.61 -6.44
CA ALA A 82 0.61 19.73 -5.29
C ALA A 82 0.06 18.35 -5.68
N TYR A 83 -0.87 18.30 -6.64
CA TYR A 83 -1.38 17.05 -7.19
C TYR A 83 -0.34 16.29 -8.02
N ALA A 84 0.43 16.98 -8.87
CA ALA A 84 1.52 16.38 -9.63
C ALA A 84 2.57 15.75 -8.71
N ARG A 85 3.00 16.48 -7.67
CA ARG A 85 3.91 15.95 -6.64
C ARG A 85 3.34 14.73 -5.92
N PHE A 86 2.04 14.73 -5.63
CA PHE A 86 1.38 13.59 -5.00
C PHE A 86 1.39 12.36 -5.92
N CYS A 87 1.01 12.51 -7.19
CA CYS A 87 1.04 11.44 -8.18
C CYS A 87 2.46 10.87 -8.36
N SER A 88 3.48 11.73 -8.48
CA SER A 88 4.89 11.32 -8.53
C SER A 88 5.31 10.54 -7.28
N LYS A 89 4.81 10.93 -6.11
CA LYS A 89 5.14 10.23 -4.87
C LYS A 89 4.51 8.84 -4.79
N VAL A 90 3.26 8.71 -5.22
CA VAL A 90 2.57 7.41 -5.32
C VAL A 90 3.27 6.52 -6.36
N GLY A 91 3.62 7.08 -7.53
CA GLY A 91 4.36 6.35 -8.56
C GLY A 91 5.69 5.80 -8.04
N SER A 92 6.43 6.58 -7.24
CA SER A 92 7.67 6.12 -6.59
C SER A 92 7.47 4.95 -5.63
N VAL A 93 6.36 4.92 -4.90
CA VAL A 93 6.04 3.82 -3.97
C VAL A 93 5.72 2.55 -4.74
N PHE A 94 4.94 2.67 -5.82
CA PHE A 94 4.67 1.54 -6.71
C PHE A 94 5.95 1.03 -7.37
N TYR A 95 6.82 1.94 -7.85
CA TYR A 95 8.10 1.58 -8.44
C TYR A 95 9.00 0.82 -7.47
N SER A 96 9.17 1.32 -6.23
CA SER A 96 10.00 0.66 -5.22
C SER A 96 9.45 -0.69 -4.80
N ASN A 97 8.15 -0.93 -4.98
CA ASN A 97 7.50 -2.20 -4.69
C ASN A 97 7.41 -3.15 -5.91
N GLY A 98 8.00 -2.78 -7.05
CA GLY A 98 8.00 -3.60 -8.27
C GLY A 98 6.71 -3.51 -9.10
N GLU A 99 5.81 -2.58 -8.78
CA GLU A 99 4.52 -2.39 -9.43
C GLU A 99 4.64 -1.38 -10.58
N TYR A 100 5.43 -1.73 -11.58
CA TYR A 100 5.88 -0.80 -12.61
C TYR A 100 4.75 -0.22 -13.47
N ASP A 101 3.74 -1.03 -13.82
CA ASP A 101 2.60 -0.56 -14.62
C ASP A 101 1.79 0.49 -13.86
N ALA A 102 1.50 0.25 -12.58
CA ALA A 102 0.82 1.21 -11.73
C ALA A 102 1.67 2.47 -11.53
N ALA A 103 2.98 2.32 -11.34
CA ALA A 103 3.90 3.44 -11.22
C ALA A 103 3.87 4.36 -12.47
N LEU A 104 3.91 3.77 -13.67
CA LEU A 104 3.85 4.50 -14.93
C LEU A 104 2.54 5.28 -15.09
N VAL A 105 1.41 4.70 -14.69
CA VAL A 105 0.11 5.41 -14.70
C VAL A 105 0.19 6.67 -13.85
N GLU A 106 0.73 6.58 -12.64
CA GLU A 106 0.80 7.72 -11.73
C GLU A 106 1.83 8.78 -12.18
N TYR A 107 2.97 8.37 -12.72
CA TYR A 107 3.93 9.32 -13.30
C TYR A 107 3.36 10.07 -14.50
N ARG A 108 2.58 9.41 -15.36
CA ARG A 108 1.92 10.07 -16.49
C ARG A 108 0.91 11.12 -16.03
N LYS A 109 0.14 10.84 -14.97
CA LYS A 109 -0.76 11.84 -14.37
C LYS A 109 0.01 13.05 -13.84
N ALA A 110 1.18 12.83 -13.23
CA ALA A 110 2.01 13.91 -12.73
C ALA A 110 2.59 14.79 -13.84
N LEU A 111 2.97 14.19 -14.97
CA LEU A 111 3.54 14.88 -16.14
C LEU A 111 2.51 15.63 -16.99
N ALA A 112 1.23 15.28 -16.87
CA ALA A 112 0.14 15.92 -17.60
C ALA A 112 -0.29 17.27 -16.99
N ILE A 113 0.27 17.61 -15.83
CA ILE A 113 0.08 18.88 -15.12
C ILE A 113 1.23 19.83 -15.48
#